data_AF-A0A2M9MZW4-F1
#
_entry.id   AF-A0A2M9MZW4-F1
#
_cell.length_a   1.000
_cell.length_b   1.000
_cell.length_c   1.000
_cell.angle_alpha   90.00
_cell.angle_beta   90.00
_cell.angle_gamma   90.00
#
_symmetry.space_group_name_H-M   'P 1'
#
loop_
_entity.id
_entity.type
_entity.pdbx_description
1 polymer ?
#
loop_
_entity_poly.entity_id
_entity_poly.type
_entity_poly.pdbx_seq_one_letter_code
_entity_poly.pdbx_strand_id
1 'polypeptide(L)'
;MIGATGGTGASITEELVRRGIHTIAFGRSRQKLEQFAVRLGNPAHLTLAVGDAMKEVLLERELQVLITYHRLLSELAWYQEGKLH
;
A
#
# COMPACT_ATOMS: atom_id res chain seq x y z
N MET A 1 -1.58 3.09 1.68
CA MET A 1 -2.24 4.36 2.01
C MET A 1 -2.95 4.23 3.35
N ILE A 2 -2.49 4.97 4.37
CA ILE A 2 -3.15 5.04 5.68
C ILE A 2 -4.36 5.98 5.57
N GLY A 3 -5.50 5.59 6.16
CA GLY A 3 -6.72 6.38 6.08
C GLY A 3 -7.35 6.35 4.68
N ALA A 4 -7.23 5.22 3.98
CA ALA A 4 -7.64 5.06 2.58
C ALA A 4 -9.12 5.36 2.30
N THR A 5 -9.98 5.38 3.32
CA THR A 5 -11.41 5.69 3.19
C THR A 5 -11.76 7.13 3.60
N GLY A 6 -10.81 7.94 4.05
CA GLY A 6 -11.00 9.37 4.34
C GLY A 6 -10.82 10.21 3.07
N GLY A 7 -11.41 11.39 2.99
CA GLY A 7 -11.50 12.19 1.74
C GLY A 7 -10.23 12.22 0.90
N THR A 8 -9.12 12.72 1.45
CA THR A 8 -7.83 12.78 0.74
C THR A 8 -7.24 11.38 0.48
N GLY A 9 -7.32 10.49 1.46
CA GLY A 9 -6.78 9.13 1.35
C GLY A 9 -7.48 8.30 0.27
N ALA A 10 -8.77 8.51 0.09
CA ALA A 10 -9.58 7.89 -0.96
C ALA A 10 -9.13 8.36 -2.34
N SER A 11 -9.02 9.67 -2.57
CA SER A 11 -8.60 10.20 -3.87
C SER A 11 -7.19 9.76 -4.27
N ILE A 12 -6.24 9.72 -3.31
CA ILE A 12 -4.88 9.23 -3.58
C ILE A 12 -4.91 7.72 -3.88
N THR A 13 -5.65 6.93 -3.10
CA THR A 13 -5.76 5.48 -3.32
C THR A 13 -6.37 5.19 -4.69
N GLU A 14 -7.42 5.91 -5.07
CA GLU A 14 -8.08 5.80 -6.37
C GLU A 14 -7.11 6.09 -7.52
N GLU A 15 -6.32 7.16 -7.42
CA GLU A 15 -5.34 7.50 -8.46
C GLU A 15 -4.24 6.44 -8.61
N LEU A 16 -3.72 5.92 -7.49
CA LEU A 16 -2.71 4.85 -7.52
C LEU A 16 -3.28 3.57 -8.16
N VAL A 17 -4.48 3.17 -7.75
CA VAL A 17 -5.18 2.01 -8.31
C VAL A 17 -5.46 2.21 -9.80
N ARG A 18 -5.91 3.38 -10.23
CA ARG A 18 -6.16 3.68 -11.65
C ARG A 18 -4.90 3.60 -12.50
N ARG A 19 -3.73 3.92 -11.93
CA ARG A 19 -2.41 3.78 -12.60
C ARG A 19 -1.86 2.34 -12.60
N GLY A 20 -2.58 1.38 -12.02
CA GLY A 20 -2.11 -0.01 -11.92
C GLY A 20 -1.04 -0.23 -10.84
N ILE A 21 -0.86 0.73 -9.92
CA ILE A 21 0.14 0.64 -8.86
C ILE A 21 -0.40 -0.24 -7.73
N HIS A 22 0.36 -1.25 -7.35
CA HIS A 22 0.03 -2.11 -6.22
C HIS A 22 -0.14 -1.28 -4.95
N THR A 23 -1.34 -1.32 -4.38
CA THR A 23 -1.73 -0.41 -3.31
C THR A 23 -2.37 -1.18 -2.17
N ILE A 24 -1.83 -0.99 -0.97
CA ILE A 24 -2.45 -1.46 0.27
C ILE A 24 -3.32 -0.32 0.82
N ALA A 25 -4.65 -0.47 0.79
CA ALA A 25 -5.59 0.43 1.43
C ALA A 25 -5.74 0.05 2.91
N PHE A 26 -5.26 0.92 3.80
CA PHE A 26 -5.26 0.70 5.24
C PHE A 26 -6.28 1.60 5.94
N GLY A 27 -7.05 1.04 6.87
CA GLY A 27 -8.00 1.80 7.67
C GLY A 27 -8.63 1.01 8.82
N ARG A 28 -9.32 1.71 9.72
CA ARG A 28 -9.89 1.12 10.94
C ARG A 28 -11.15 0.29 10.72
N SER A 29 -11.85 0.50 9.61
CA SER A 29 -13.14 -0.14 9.34
C SER A 29 -13.04 -1.03 8.11
N ARG A 30 -13.08 -2.35 8.33
CA ARG A 30 -13.15 -3.36 7.27
C ARG A 30 -14.29 -3.07 6.28
N GLN A 31 -15.48 -2.83 6.79
CA GLN A 31 -16.66 -2.54 5.98
C GLN A 31 -16.45 -1.35 5.04
N LYS A 32 -15.87 -0.25 5.52
CA LYS A 32 -15.60 0.93 4.67
C LYS A 32 -14.54 0.64 3.61
N LEU A 33 -13.55 -0.20 3.92
CA LEU A 33 -12.51 -0.61 2.98
C LEU A 33 -13.08 -1.51 1.88
N GLU A 34 -13.94 -2.46 2.24
CA GLU A 34 -14.60 -3.36 1.28
C GLU A 34 -15.56 -2.58 0.37
N GLN A 35 -16.37 -1.67 0.92
CA GLN A 35 -17.20 -0.76 0.13
C GLN A 35 -16.35 0.09 -0.83
N PHE A 36 -15.19 0.53 -0.38
CA PHE A 36 -14.27 1.29 -1.22
C PHE A 36 -13.68 0.44 -2.35
N ALA A 37 -13.25 -0.79 -2.07
CA ALA A 37 -12.76 -1.72 -3.10
C ALA A 37 -13.84 -2.04 -4.15
N VAL A 38 -15.08 -2.27 -3.71
CA VAL A 38 -16.22 -2.48 -4.61
C VAL A 38 -16.44 -1.28 -5.51
N ARG A 39 -16.38 -0.05 -4.97
CA ARG A 39 -16.48 1.18 -5.77
C ARG A 39 -15.38 1.30 -6.82
N LEU A 40 -14.19 0.78 -6.54
CA LEU A 40 -13.05 0.75 -7.46
C LEU A 40 -13.06 -0.46 -8.42
N GLY A 41 -14.08 -1.33 -8.36
CA GLY A 41 -14.21 -2.49 -9.24
C GLY A 41 -13.42 -3.73 -8.80
N ASN A 42 -13.05 -3.83 -7.51
CA ASN A 42 -12.26 -4.93 -6.93
C ASN A 42 -10.98 -5.27 -7.73
N PRO A 43 -10.09 -4.30 -7.97
CA PRO A 43 -8.88 -4.54 -8.75
C PRO A 43 -7.93 -5.49 -8.02
N ALA A 44 -7.31 -6.41 -8.75
CA ALA A 44 -6.41 -7.43 -8.19
C ALA A 44 -5.16 -6.84 -7.50
N HIS A 45 -4.72 -5.65 -7.93
CA HIS A 45 -3.57 -4.93 -7.35
C HIS A 45 -3.95 -4.03 -6.15
N LEU A 46 -5.18 -4.13 -5.65
CA LEU A 46 -5.61 -3.48 -4.41
C LEU A 46 -5.73 -4.51 -3.27
N THR A 47 -4.98 -4.30 -2.19
CA THR A 47 -5.05 -5.11 -0.98
C THR A 47 -5.68 -4.29 0.15
N LEU A 48 -6.53 -4.92 0.96
CA LEU A 48 -7.17 -4.27 2.11
C LEU A 48 -6.49 -4.70 3.41
N ALA A 49 -6.08 -3.73 4.22
CA ALA A 49 -5.51 -3.95 5.55
C ALA A 49 -6.33 -3.20 6.60
N VAL A 50 -6.64 -3.87 7.71
CA VAL A 50 -7.43 -3.30 8.80
C VAL A 50 -6.53 -3.11 10.00
N GLY A 51 -6.54 -1.90 10.57
CA GLY A 51 -5.77 -1.58 11.76
C GLY A 51 -5.99 -0.14 12.21
N ASP A 52 -5.49 0.19 13.39
CA ASP A 52 -5.49 1.54 13.93
C ASP A 52 -4.08 2.12 13.85
N ALA A 53 -3.80 2.86 12.77
CA ALA A 53 -2.49 3.46 12.54
C ALA A 53 -2.02 4.30 13.72
N MET A 54 -2.90 4.96 14.50
CA MET A 54 -2.45 5.76 15.63
C MET A 54 -1.98 4.91 16.82
N LYS A 55 -2.48 3.68 16.94
CA LYS A 55 -2.00 2.70 17.93
C LYS A 55 -0.83 1.88 17.38
N GLU A 56 -0.85 1.60 16.09
CA GLU A 56 0.14 0.80 15.37
C GLU A 56 1.34 1.65 14.91
N VAL A 57 1.29 2.98 14.97
CA VAL A 57 2.43 3.92 14.78
C VAL A 57 3.56 3.61 15.76
N LEU A 58 3.26 3.03 16.92
CA LEU A 58 4.31 2.52 17.81
C LEU A 58 5.15 1.37 17.19
N LEU A 59 4.69 0.75 16.10
CA LEU A 59 5.40 -0.25 15.27
C LEU A 59 6.00 0.34 13.96
N GLU A 60 5.76 1.61 13.63
CA GLU A 60 6.22 2.22 12.36
C GLU A 60 7.75 2.23 12.19
N ARG A 61 8.51 2.25 13.29
CA ARG A 61 9.98 2.16 13.22
C ARG A 61 10.45 0.83 12.63
N GLU A 62 9.68 -0.25 12.78
CA GLU A 62 10.04 -1.56 12.22
C GLU A 62 9.54 -1.74 10.78
N LEU A 63 8.37 -1.19 10.44
CA LEU A 63 7.84 -1.24 9.08
C LEU A 63 8.66 -0.40 8.09
N GLN A 64 9.22 0.74 8.52
CA GLN A 64 10.11 1.53 7.68
C GLN A 64 11.37 0.75 7.31
N VAL A 65 11.93 -0.04 8.23
CA VAL A 65 13.09 -0.92 7.97
C VAL A 65 12.76 -1.95 6.89
N LEU A 66 11.58 -2.58 6.98
CA LEU A 66 11.14 -3.61 6.03
C LEU A 66 10.89 -3.06 4.62
N ILE A 67 10.27 -1.88 4.50
CA ILE A 67 10.04 -1.21 3.21
C ILE A 67 11.36 -0.76 2.59
N THR A 68 12.26 -0.16 3.38
CA THR A 68 13.60 0.24 2.91
C THR A 68 14.41 -0.99 2.48
N TYR A 69 14.31 -2.10 3.21
CA TYR A 69 14.98 -3.34 2.89
C TYR A 69 14.48 -3.95 1.57
N HIS A 70 13.16 -4.03 1.37
CA HIS A 70 12.60 -4.56 0.13
C HIS A 70 12.98 -3.72 -1.10
N ARG A 71 13.03 -2.38 -0.95
CA ARG A 71 13.49 -1.46 -2.01
C ARG A 71 14.96 -1.69 -2.37
N LEU A 72 15.83 -1.76 -1.37
CA LEU A 72 17.27 -2.01 -1.58
C LEU A 72 17.51 -3.36 -2.26
N LEU A 73 16.80 -4.41 -1.86
CA LEU A 73 16.92 -5.72 -2.51
C LEU A 73 16.45 -5.70 -3.96
N SER A 74 15.39 -4.95 -4.26
CA SER A 74 14.92 -4.78 -5.64
C SER A 74 15.97 -4.05 -6.47
N GLU A 75 16.54 -2.94 -5.97
CA GLU A 75 17.60 -2.18 -6.64
C GLU A 75 18.87 -3.03 -6.85
N LEU A 76 19.25 -3.87 -5.89
CA LEU A 76 20.38 -4.79 -6.01
C LEU A 76 20.11 -5.91 -7.02
N ALA A 77 18.92 -6.50 -7.04
CA ALA A 77 18.55 -7.53 -8.01
C ALA A 77 18.62 -6.98 -9.45
N TRP A 78 18.06 -5.79 -9.68
CA TRP A 78 18.16 -5.07 -10.95
C TRP A 78 19.61 -4.79 -11.35
N TYR A 79 20.47 -4.40 -10.41
CA TYR A 79 21.89 -4.14 -10.70
C TYR A 79 22.68 -5.39 -11.10
N GLN A 80 22.37 -6.55 -10.50
CA GLN A 80 23.04 -7.81 -10.82
C GLN A 80 22.55 -8.39 -12.17
N GLU A 81 21.26 -8.24 -12.48
CA GLU A 81 20.70 -8.66 -13.78
C GLU A 81 21.18 -7.80 -14.94
N GLY A 82 21.37 -6.48 -14.72
CA GLY A 82 21.90 -5.56 -15.72
C GLY A 82 23.39 -5.71 -16.07
N LYS A 83 24.14 -6.59 -15.38
CA LYS A 83 25.57 -6.87 -15.65
C LYS A 83 25.80 -8.08 -16.56
N LEU A 84 24.75 -8.75 -17.03
CA LEU A 84 24.84 -9.93 -17.92
C LEU A 84 24.69 -9.61 -19.42
N HIS A 85 24.71 -8.35 -19.82
CA HIS A 85 24.67 -7.93 -21.22
C HIS A 85 25.77 -6.92 -21.56
#